data_AF-A0A3D2WKH0-F1
#
_entry.id   AF-A0A3D2WKH0-F1
#
_cell.length_a   1.000
_cell.length_b   1.000
_cell.length_c   1.000
_cell.angle_alpha   90.00
_cell.angle_beta   90.00
_cell.angle_gamma   90.00
#
_symmetry.space_group_name_H-M   'P 1'
#
loop_
_entity.id
_entity.type
_entity.pdbx_description
1 polymer ?
#
loop_
_entity_poly.entity_id
_entity_poly.type
_entity_poly.pdbx_seq_one_letter_code
_entity_poly.pdbx_strand_id
1 'polypeptide(L)'
;LRNADSKNKGIGFATAGNFYPDFLLWLVDEESGEQWLSFVDPKGLRHMDLDHPKLGLYTEIKKIESDLAKQAAENEPKLTLNAFVLSPTEFSDLLNVGDRFKKQDLESRNVLFMSDGGSEYLTKMFGKILGAS
;
A
#
# COMPACT_ATOMS: atom_id res chain seq x y z
N LEU A 1 17.62 -7.49 -10.96
CA LEU A 1 17.39 -7.68 -9.52
C LEU A 1 16.74 -9.05 -9.27
N ARG A 2 17.57 -10.07 -9.04
CA ARG A 2 17.18 -11.38 -8.49
C ARG A 2 18.46 -12.01 -7.93
N ASN A 3 18.56 -12.16 -6.62
CA ASN A 3 19.57 -13.03 -6.02
C ASN A 3 18.87 -14.32 -5.62
N ALA A 4 19.30 -15.43 -6.21
CA ALA A 4 18.68 -16.74 -6.08
C ALA A 4 19.18 -17.56 -4.87
N ASP A 5 19.87 -16.95 -3.91
CA ASP A 5 20.57 -17.68 -2.84
C ASP A 5 20.13 -17.37 -1.39
N SER A 6 19.00 -16.69 -1.18
CA SER A 6 18.40 -16.58 0.17
C SER A 6 17.12 -17.40 0.28
N LYS A 7 17.24 -18.73 0.21
CA LYS A 7 16.11 -19.67 0.37
C LYS A 7 15.38 -19.61 1.71
N ASN A 8 15.75 -18.73 2.65
CA ASN A 8 15.11 -18.61 3.97
C ASN A 8 14.95 -17.20 4.54
N LYS A 9 15.12 -16.14 3.73
CA LYS A 9 14.85 -14.75 4.17
C LYS A 9 14.29 -13.91 3.02
N GLY A 10 13.35 -14.46 2.25
CA GLY A 10 12.43 -13.57 1.56
C GLY A 10 11.79 -12.72 2.64
N ILE A 11 11.96 -11.40 2.56
CA ILE A 11 11.30 -10.45 3.46
C ILE A 11 9.87 -10.96 3.66
N GLY A 12 9.39 -11.04 4.91
CA GLY A 12 8.16 -11.73 5.34
C GLY A 12 6.84 -11.22 4.71
N PHE A 13 6.90 -10.64 3.52
CA PHE A 13 5.80 -10.23 2.65
C PHE A 13 4.88 -11.37 2.23
N ALA A 14 5.28 -12.64 2.39
CA ALA A 14 4.42 -13.78 2.11
C ALA A 14 3.25 -13.95 3.12
N THR A 15 3.21 -13.21 4.23
CA THR A 15 2.31 -13.56 5.36
C THR A 15 1.27 -12.51 5.77
N ALA A 16 1.18 -11.35 5.12
CA ALA A 16 0.02 -10.46 5.30
C ALA A 16 -1.16 -10.92 4.41
N GLY A 17 -1.74 -12.08 4.73
CA GLY A 17 -3.07 -12.48 4.24
C GLY A 17 -3.21 -12.91 2.78
N ASN A 18 -2.21 -13.60 2.19
CA ASN A 18 -2.25 -14.05 0.77
C ASN A 18 -2.35 -12.89 -0.24
N PHE A 19 -1.82 -11.72 0.09
CA PHE A 19 -1.82 -10.58 -0.81
C PHE A 19 -0.52 -10.50 -1.63
N TYR A 20 -0.66 -10.39 -2.95
CA TYR A 20 0.44 -10.27 -3.89
C TYR A 20 0.17 -9.03 -4.74
N PRO A 21 0.83 -7.88 -4.49
CA PRO A 21 0.64 -6.71 -5.33
C PRO A 21 1.19 -6.97 -6.73
N ASP A 22 0.65 -6.25 -7.71
CA ASP A 22 1.19 -6.25 -9.06
C ASP A 22 2.49 -5.44 -9.14
N PHE A 23 2.65 -4.39 -8.32
CA PHE A 23 3.81 -3.49 -8.37
C PHE A 23 4.42 -3.21 -6.98
N LEU A 24 5.74 -3.04 -6.99
CA LEU A 24 6.50 -2.45 -5.89
C LEU A 24 7.11 -1.12 -6.36
N LEU A 25 6.77 -0.03 -5.68
CA LEU A 25 7.34 1.29 -5.91
C LEU A 25 8.31 1.62 -4.77
N TRP A 26 9.59 1.75 -5.09
CA TRP A 26 10.63 2.11 -4.11
C TRP A 26 11.14 3.51 -4.42
N LEU A 27 10.93 4.42 -3.47
CA LEU A 27 11.51 5.76 -3.49
C LEU A 27 12.66 5.81 -2.49
N VAL A 28 13.77 6.37 -2.91
CA VAL A 28 14.96 6.58 -2.09
C VAL A 28 15.35 8.04 -2.25
N ASP A 29 15.41 8.76 -1.14
CA ASP A 29 16.04 10.08 -1.09
C ASP A 29 17.52 9.88 -0.76
N GLU A 30 18.39 10.16 -1.72
CA GLU A 30 19.84 9.99 -1.55
C GLU A 30 20.44 11.03 -0.59
N GLU A 31 19.81 12.19 -0.42
CA GLU A 31 20.32 13.27 0.44
C GLU A 31 20.05 12.97 1.92
N SER A 32 18.80 12.62 2.25
CA SER A 32 18.42 12.28 3.63
C SER A 32 18.66 10.81 4.00
N GLY A 33 18.78 9.94 2.99
CA GLY A 33 18.81 8.49 3.16
C GLY A 33 17.43 7.87 3.43
N GLU A 34 16.34 8.65 3.46
CA GLU A 34 14.99 8.14 3.70
C GLU A 34 14.51 7.24 2.56
N GLN A 35 13.76 6.20 2.91
CA GLN A 35 13.28 5.21 1.97
C GLN A 35 11.80 4.89 2.17
N TRP A 36 11.10 4.73 1.06
CA TRP A 36 9.70 4.32 1.04
C TRP A 36 9.49 3.17 0.07
N LEU A 37 9.00 2.04 0.56
CA LEU A 37 8.59 0.91 -0.27
C LEU A 37 7.07 0.77 -0.24
N SER A 38 6.43 1.03 -1.37
CA SER A 38 4.98 1.01 -1.52
C SER A 38 4.52 -0.19 -2.34
N PHE A 39 3.60 -0.96 -1.77
CA PHE A 39 2.94 -2.11 -2.39
C PHE A 39 1.70 -1.62 -3.12
N VAL A 40 1.63 -1.77 -4.44
CA VAL A 40 0.57 -1.18 -5.25
C VAL A 40 -0.15 -2.27 -6.03
N ASP A 41 -1.46 -2.42 -5.79
CA ASP A 41 -2.32 -3.42 -6.44
C ASP A 41 -3.48 -2.74 -7.18
N PRO A 42 -3.39 -2.62 -8.51
CA PRO A 42 -4.54 -2.23 -9.32
C PRO A 42 -5.62 -3.30 -9.29
N LYS A 43 -6.80 -2.98 -8.71
CA LYS A 43 -7.82 -4.00 -8.47
C LYS A 43 -9.23 -3.52 -8.75
N GLY A 44 -9.97 -4.26 -9.59
CA GLY A 44 -11.41 -4.06 -9.74
C GLY A 44 -12.16 -4.44 -8.46
N LEU A 45 -13.00 -3.52 -7.95
CA LEU A 45 -13.66 -3.64 -6.65
C LEU A 45 -15.17 -3.87 -6.73
N ARG A 46 -15.76 -3.91 -7.93
CA ARG A 46 -17.22 -3.98 -8.16
C ARG A 46 -17.95 -5.00 -7.29
N HIS A 47 -17.37 -6.18 -7.13
CA HIS A 47 -17.94 -7.31 -6.37
C HIS A 47 -17.21 -7.61 -5.06
N MET A 48 -16.23 -6.78 -4.68
CA MET A 48 -15.46 -7.02 -3.46
C MET A 48 -16.28 -6.62 -2.23
N ASP A 49 -16.18 -7.42 -1.18
CA ASP A 49 -16.70 -7.03 0.13
C ASP A 49 -15.76 -5.98 0.75
N LEU A 50 -16.27 -4.86 1.25
CA LEU A 50 -15.43 -3.81 1.82
C LEU A 50 -14.94 -4.14 3.25
N ASP A 51 -15.49 -5.18 3.87
CA ASP A 51 -14.93 -5.78 5.08
C ASP A 51 -13.87 -6.85 4.75
N HIS A 52 -13.56 -7.05 3.47
CA HIS A 52 -12.57 -8.04 3.04
C HIS A 52 -11.19 -7.71 3.64
N PRO A 53 -10.45 -8.70 4.18
CA PRO A 53 -9.12 -8.53 4.76
C PRO A 53 -8.08 -7.82 3.86
N LYS A 54 -8.36 -7.73 2.55
CA LYS A 54 -7.49 -7.06 1.57
C LYS A 54 -7.50 -5.55 1.73
N LEU A 55 -8.59 -4.96 2.22
CA LEU A 55 -8.64 -3.54 2.55
C LEU A 55 -7.95 -3.22 3.88
N GLY A 56 -7.57 -4.22 4.67
CA GLY A 56 -6.76 -4.07 5.88
C GLY A 56 -5.25 -4.04 5.63
N LEU A 57 -4.82 -4.20 4.37
CA LEU A 57 -3.39 -4.33 4.02
C LEU A 57 -2.56 -3.11 4.46
N TYR A 58 -3.11 -1.90 4.36
CA TYR A 58 -2.43 -0.67 4.79
C TYR A 58 -2.12 -0.67 6.30
N THR A 59 -2.86 -1.42 7.10
CA THR A 59 -2.60 -1.60 8.53
C THR A 59 -1.58 -2.71 8.77
N GLU A 60 -1.72 -3.84 8.09
CA GLU A 60 -0.79 -4.97 8.23
C GLU A 60 0.63 -4.60 7.81
N ILE A 61 0.79 -3.80 6.74
CA ILE A 61 2.11 -3.38 6.27
C ILE A 61 2.85 -2.53 7.32
N LYS A 62 2.13 -1.79 8.18
CA LYS A 62 2.74 -1.01 9.27
C LYS A 62 3.20 -1.86 10.45
N LYS A 63 2.60 -3.03 10.66
CA LYS A 63 3.13 -4.02 11.61
C LYS A 63 4.47 -4.57 11.10
N ILE A 64 4.54 -4.90 9.81
CA ILE A 64 5.78 -5.35 9.16
C ILE A 64 6.84 -4.26 9.23
N GLU A 65 6.49 -3.00 8.94
CA GLU A 65 7.39 -1.85 9.08
C GLU A 65 7.98 -1.77 10.50
N SER A 66 7.15 -1.89 11.53
CA SER A 66 7.59 -1.87 12.92
C SER A 66 8.51 -3.04 13.26
N ASP A 67 8.21 -4.25 12.78
CA ASP A 67 9.02 -5.43 13.04
C ASP A 67 10.37 -5.39 12.32
N LEU A 68 10.42 -4.82 11.12
CA LEU A 68 11.68 -4.54 10.41
C LEU A 68 12.50 -3.49 11.16
N ALA A 69 11.88 -2.41 11.63
CA ALA A 69 12.56 -1.38 12.40
C ALA A 69 13.20 -1.92 13.69
N LYS A 70 12.57 -2.91 14.36
CA LYS A 70 13.15 -3.58 15.55
C LYS A 70 14.36 -4.47 15.22
N GLN A 71 14.47 -4.93 13.98
CA GLN A 71 15.54 -5.82 13.50
C GLN A 71 16.67 -5.05 12.82
N ALA A 72 16.44 -3.78 12.48
CA ALA A 72 17.38 -2.92 11.80
C ALA A 72 18.60 -2.63 12.69
N ALA A 73 19.78 -2.50 12.07
CA ALA A 73 20.97 -2.05 12.78
C ALA A 73 20.85 -0.58 13.19
N GLU A 74 21.59 -0.14 14.23
CA GLU A 74 21.51 1.23 14.79
C GLU A 74 21.72 2.37 13.77
N ASN A 75 22.38 2.09 12.64
CA ASN A 75 22.64 3.07 11.58
C ASN A 75 21.99 2.70 10.23
N GLU A 76 21.04 1.76 10.23
CA GLU A 76 20.32 1.40 9.01
C GLU A 76 19.25 2.47 8.70
N PRO A 77 19.17 2.95 7.44
CA PRO A 77 18.20 3.98 7.10
C PRO A 77 16.77 3.52 7.34
N LYS A 78 15.92 4.45 7.78
CA LYS A 78 14.50 4.17 8.04
C LYS A 78 13.80 3.77 6.74
N LEU A 79 13.20 2.59 6.74
CA LEU A 79 12.33 2.11 5.68
C LEU A 79 10.86 2.28 6.07
N THR A 80 10.16 3.18 5.38
CA THR A 80 8.70 3.32 5.50
C THR A 80 8.01 2.40 4.51
N LEU A 81 7.03 1.62 4.95
CA LEU A 81 6.24 0.75 4.10
C LEU A 81 4.84 1.28 3.91
N ASN A 82 4.35 1.28 2.68
CA ASN A 82 2.97 1.66 2.38
C ASN A 82 2.29 0.58 1.55
N ALA A 83 0.96 0.54 1.58
CA ALA A 83 0.20 -0.33 0.70
C ALA A 83 -1.04 0.41 0.18
N PHE A 84 -1.30 0.25 -1.11
CA PHE A 84 -2.37 0.92 -1.84
C PHE A 84 -3.11 -0.06 -2.73
N VAL A 85 -4.44 0.08 -2.75
CA VAL A 85 -5.28 -0.50 -3.79
C VAL A 85 -5.68 0.63 -4.72
N LEU A 86 -5.37 0.49 -6.02
CA LEU A 86 -5.77 1.45 -7.03
C LEU A 86 -6.92 0.87 -7.85
N SER A 87 -8.13 1.38 -7.63
CA SER A 87 -9.33 0.85 -8.27
C SER A 87 -9.55 1.49 -9.65
N PRO A 88 -9.60 0.71 -10.75
CA PRO A 88 -10.17 1.17 -12.01
C PRO A 88 -11.71 1.16 -11.97
N THR A 89 -12.34 0.50 -10.98
CA THR A 89 -13.79 0.56 -10.76
C THR A 89 -14.14 1.90 -10.11
N GLU A 90 -15.10 2.62 -10.67
CA GLU A 90 -15.59 3.87 -10.09
C GLU A 90 -16.25 3.63 -8.72
N PHE A 91 -16.18 4.62 -7.84
CA PHE A 91 -16.80 4.53 -6.51
C PHE A 91 -18.33 4.27 -6.61
N SER A 92 -19.00 4.91 -7.57
CA SER A 92 -20.43 4.76 -7.85
C SER A 92 -20.82 3.35 -8.33
N ASP A 93 -19.88 2.58 -8.87
CA ASP A 93 -20.12 1.24 -9.43
C ASP A 93 -19.94 0.12 -8.40
N LEU A 94 -19.54 0.44 -7.18
CA LEU A 94 -19.31 -0.54 -6.15
C LEU A 94 -20.65 -1.03 -5.55
N LEU A 95 -20.90 -2.34 -5.62
CA LEU A 95 -22.21 -2.90 -5.26
C LEU A 95 -22.45 -3.03 -3.74
N ASN A 96 -21.38 -3.17 -2.95
CA ASN A 96 -21.45 -3.49 -1.53
C ASN A 96 -21.21 -2.27 -0.61
N VAL A 97 -21.35 -1.06 -1.17
CA VAL A 97 -20.89 0.18 -0.52
C VAL A 97 -22.06 1.02 -0.05
N GLY A 98 -23.11 1.12 -0.88
CA GLY A 98 -24.37 1.82 -0.54
C GLY A 98 -24.14 3.13 0.22
N ASP A 99 -24.95 3.38 1.24
CA ASP A 99 -24.77 4.51 2.17
C ASP A 99 -23.78 4.20 3.32
N ARG A 100 -23.18 3.00 3.34
CA ARG A 100 -22.39 2.50 4.48
C ARG A 100 -20.99 3.11 4.54
N PHE A 101 -20.39 3.39 3.39
CA PHE A 101 -19.08 4.01 3.29
C PHE A 101 -19.13 5.18 2.34
N LYS A 102 -18.48 6.28 2.72
CA LYS A 102 -18.13 7.37 1.82
C LYS A 102 -16.83 7.04 1.11
N LYS A 103 -16.61 7.63 -0.05
CA LYS A 103 -15.35 7.49 -0.78
C LYS A 103 -14.13 7.82 0.08
N GLN A 104 -14.24 8.87 0.92
CA GLN A 104 -13.18 9.27 1.85
C GLN A 104 -12.85 8.19 2.88
N ASP A 105 -13.81 7.35 3.27
CA ASP A 105 -13.55 6.24 4.20
C ASP A 105 -12.63 5.20 3.54
N LEU A 106 -12.81 4.95 2.25
CA LEU A 106 -11.93 4.06 1.47
C LEU A 106 -10.56 4.70 1.21
N GLU A 107 -10.53 6.00 0.90
CA GLU A 107 -9.26 6.75 0.73
C GLU A 107 -8.44 6.78 2.03
N SER A 108 -9.09 6.82 3.20
CA SER A 108 -8.44 6.73 4.51
C SER A 108 -7.74 5.38 4.72
N ARG A 109 -8.24 4.33 4.05
CA ARG A 109 -7.69 2.96 4.03
C ARG A 109 -6.75 2.72 2.85
N ASN A 110 -6.28 3.79 2.19
CA ASN A 110 -5.41 3.75 1.02
C ASN A 110 -6.00 3.02 -0.20
N VAL A 111 -7.32 3.04 -0.34
CA VAL A 111 -8.01 2.65 -1.56
C VAL A 111 -8.30 3.90 -2.37
N LEU A 112 -7.66 4.06 -3.52
CA LEU A 112 -7.77 5.25 -4.38
C LEU A 112 -8.42 4.88 -5.72
N PHE A 113 -9.10 5.84 -6.34
CA PHE A 113 -9.89 5.62 -7.55
C PHE A 113 -9.22 6.25 -8.76
N MET A 114 -8.88 5.44 -9.77
CA MET A 114 -8.22 5.93 -10.98
C MET A 114 -9.13 6.83 -11.83
N SER A 115 -10.46 6.67 -11.70
CA SER A 115 -11.47 7.50 -12.37
C SER A 115 -11.44 8.97 -11.93
N ASP A 116 -10.79 9.29 -10.82
CA ASP A 116 -10.56 10.67 -10.37
C ASP A 116 -9.54 11.41 -11.26
N GLY A 117 -8.84 10.68 -12.13
CA GLY A 117 -7.79 11.20 -12.99
C GLY A 117 -6.41 11.15 -12.33
N GLY A 118 -5.39 10.97 -13.18
CA GLY A 118 -4.00 10.77 -12.75
C GLY A 118 -3.50 11.83 -11.76
N SER A 119 -3.76 13.10 -12.06
CA SER A 119 -3.35 14.22 -11.20
C SER A 119 -3.96 14.17 -9.80
N GLU A 120 -5.17 13.63 -9.62
CA GLU A 120 -5.81 13.60 -8.30
C GLU A 120 -5.35 12.39 -7.48
N TYR A 121 -5.52 11.17 -7.98
CA TYR A 121 -5.22 9.99 -7.18
C TYR A 121 -3.71 9.81 -6.94
N LEU A 122 -2.84 10.18 -7.90
CA LEU A 122 -1.39 10.12 -7.69
C LEU A 122 -0.95 11.16 -6.67
N THR A 123 -1.52 12.37 -6.69
CA THR A 123 -1.23 13.39 -5.67
C THR A 123 -1.58 12.89 -4.28
N LYS A 124 -2.77 12.28 -4.10
CA LYS A 124 -3.17 11.64 -2.83
C LYS A 124 -2.20 10.52 -2.44
N MET A 125 -1.82 9.66 -3.39
CA MET A 125 -0.90 8.54 -3.14
C MET A 125 0.48 9.03 -2.68
N PHE A 126 1.10 9.95 -3.42
CA PHE A 126 2.42 10.48 -3.07
C PHE A 126 2.39 11.32 -1.80
N GLY A 127 1.33 12.10 -1.56
CA GLY A 127 1.14 12.80 -0.28
C GLY A 127 1.16 11.84 0.91
N LYS A 128 0.44 10.72 0.80
CA LYS A 128 0.45 9.64 1.81
C LYS A 128 1.79 8.93 1.93
N ILE A 129 2.51 8.70 0.83
CA ILE A 129 3.83 8.05 0.85
C ILE A 129 4.84 8.93 1.59
N LEU A 130 4.91 10.22 1.22
CA LEU A 130 5.91 11.16 1.69
C LEU A 130 5.54 11.81 3.03
N GLY A 131 4.32 11.56 3.56
CA GLY A 131 3.84 12.16 4.80
C GLY A 131 3.46 13.64 4.67
N ALA A 132 3.28 14.15 3.45
CA ALA A 132 2.77 15.49 3.21
C ALA A 132 1.25 15.51 3.47
N SER A 133 0.83 16.28 4.47
CA SER A 133 -0.58 16.52 4.84
C SER A 133 -1.24 17.50 3.88
#